data_AF-A0AA51P3T0-F1
#
_entry.id   AF-A0AA51P3T0-F1
#
_cell.length_a   1.000
_cell.length_b   1.000
_cell.length_c   1.000
_cell.angle_alpha   90.00
_cell.angle_beta   90.00
_cell.angle_gamma   90.00
#
_symmetry.space_group_name_H-M   'P 1'
#
loop_
_entity.id
_entity.type
_entity.pdbx_description
1 polymer ?
#
loop_
_entity_poly.entity_id
_entity_poly.type
_entity_poly.pdbx_seq_one_letter_code
_entity_poly.pdbx_strand_id
1 'polypeptide(L)' 'PQAIRFFNSGSVVTDWYRGQLSKALAAVNLADVSFIMYYAPWDAESQFVRGEFELAANVLNDRV' A
#
# COMPACT_ATOMS: atom_id res chain seq x y z
N PRO A 1 1.97 20.47 4.33
CA PRO A 1 1.64 19.11 4.80
C PRO A 1 2.86 18.20 4.72
N GLN A 2 3.30 17.62 5.85
CA GLN A 2 4.44 16.70 5.88
C GLN A 2 3.97 15.33 5.40
N ALA A 3 4.77 14.66 4.55
CA ALA A 3 4.44 13.31 4.08
C ALA A 3 4.60 12.33 5.27
N ILE A 4 3.48 11.93 5.85
CA ILE A 4 3.41 10.94 6.93
C ILE A 4 3.10 9.59 6.29
N ARG A 5 3.74 8.52 6.80
CA ARG A 5 3.45 7.16 6.33
C ARG A 5 2.00 6.80 6.66
N PHE A 6 1.34 6.19 5.68
CA PHE A 6 0.00 5.70 5.86
C PHE A 6 -0.02 4.29 6.42
N PHE A 7 1.02 3.47 6.17
CA PHE A 7 1.18 2.18 6.83
C PHE A 7 2.32 2.21 7.87
N ASN A 8 2.27 1.31 8.85
CA ASN A 8 3.31 1.22 9.87
C ASN A 8 4.64 0.71 9.28
N SER A 9 5.77 1.06 9.90
CA SER A 9 7.09 0.66 9.39
C SER A 9 7.34 -0.86 9.39
N GLY A 10 6.57 -1.64 10.15
CA GLY A 10 6.60 -3.10 10.15
C GLY A 10 5.54 -3.77 9.28
N SER A 11 4.77 -3.00 8.49
CA SER A 11 3.77 -3.54 7.58
C SER A 11 4.43 -4.32 6.44
N VAL A 12 3.76 -5.38 5.98
CA VAL A 12 4.12 -6.08 4.73
C VAL A 12 3.78 -5.25 3.48
N VAL A 13 2.94 -4.22 3.62
CA VAL A 13 2.54 -3.33 2.54
C VAL A 13 3.66 -2.33 2.25
N THR A 14 4.08 -2.25 0.98
CA THR A 14 5.01 -1.21 0.53
C THR A 14 4.28 0.11 0.36
N ASP A 15 4.58 1.08 1.22
CA ASP A 15 3.96 2.41 1.21
C ASP A 15 4.80 3.46 0.44
N TRP A 16 4.26 3.96 -0.68
CA TRP A 16 4.84 5.03 -1.49
C TRP A 16 4.27 6.43 -1.19
N TYR A 17 4.04 6.75 0.08
CA TYR A 17 3.49 8.02 0.62
C TYR A 17 4.14 9.35 0.17
N ARG A 18 5.28 9.32 -0.55
CA ARG A 18 5.92 10.52 -1.13
C ARG A 18 5.59 10.74 -2.62
N GLY A 19 4.59 10.03 -3.15
CA GLY A 19 4.19 10.14 -4.55
C GLY A 19 5.17 9.46 -5.52
N GLN A 20 5.79 8.37 -5.09
CA GLN A 20 6.81 7.64 -5.88
C GLN A 20 6.16 6.69 -6.90
N LEU A 21 5.23 7.20 -7.70
CA LEU A 21 4.41 6.39 -8.61
C LEU A 21 5.25 5.61 -9.64
N SER A 22 6.33 6.21 -10.15
CA SER A 22 7.23 5.52 -11.09
C SER A 22 7.87 4.26 -10.47
N LYS A 23 8.22 4.30 -9.18
CA LYS A 23 8.75 3.13 -8.46
C LYS A 23 7.68 2.08 -8.24
N ALA A 24 6.45 2.49 -7.91
CA ALA A 24 5.32 1.58 -7.80
C ALA A 24 5.04 0.87 -9.13
N LEU A 25 4.99 1.61 -10.24
CA LEU A 25 4.78 1.05 -11.57
C LEU A 25 5.91 0.10 -11.98
N ALA A 26 7.16 0.43 -11.67
CA ALA A 26 8.29 -0.47 -11.94
C ALA A 26 8.16 -1.79 -11.17
N ALA A 27 7.72 -1.75 -9.90
CA ALA A 27 7.48 -2.96 -9.11
C ALA A 27 6.29 -3.77 -9.65
N VAL A 28 5.21 -3.10 -10.03
CA VAL A 28 4.01 -3.74 -10.59
C VAL A 28 4.31 -4.48 -11.90
N ASN A 29 5.19 -3.92 -12.74
CA ASN A 29 5.60 -4.56 -14.00
C ASN A 29 6.44 -5.84 -13.82
N LEU A 30 6.92 -6.13 -12.60
CA LEU A 30 7.68 -7.34 -12.29
C LEU A 30 6.81 -8.48 -11.75
N ALA A 31 5.52 -8.24 -11.51
CA ALA A 31 4.60 -9.21 -10.96
C ALA A 31 3.47 -9.51 -11.96
N ASP A 32 3.05 -10.78 -12.02
CA ASP A 32 1.92 -11.19 -12.85
C ASP A 32 0.59 -10.58 -12.36
N VAL A 33 0.47 -10.38 -11.05
CA VAL A 33 -0.69 -9.75 -10.39
C VAL A 33 -0.19 -8.83 -9.29
N SER A 34 -0.75 -7.62 -9.24
CA SER A 34 -0.45 -6.62 -8.20
C SER A 34 -1.73 -6.07 -7.59
N PHE A 35 -1.76 -5.93 -6.26
CA PHE A 35 -2.84 -5.29 -5.53
C PHE A 35 -2.39 -3.91 -5.04
N ILE A 36 -3.01 -2.84 -5.54
CA ILE A 36 -2.57 -1.46 -5.33
C ILE A 36 -3.71 -0.66 -4.68
N MET A 37 -3.40 0.02 -3.57
CA MET A 37 -4.31 0.97 -2.93
C MET A 37 -3.87 2.40 -3.25
N TYR A 38 -4.71 3.14 -3.98
CA TYR A 38 -4.62 4.59 -4.06
C TYR A 38 -5.40 5.18 -2.89
N TYR A 39 -4.75 6.00 -2.06
CA TYR A 39 -5.35 6.50 -0.83
C TYR A 39 -4.99 7.97 -0.59
N ALA A 40 -5.75 8.62 0.29
CA ALA A 40 -5.36 9.88 0.90
C ALA A 40 -5.37 9.73 2.43
N PRO A 41 -4.35 10.22 3.17
CA PRO A 41 -4.27 9.98 4.61
C PRO A 41 -5.34 10.74 5.43
N TRP A 42 -6.05 11.70 4.84
CA TRP A 42 -7.18 12.40 5.47
C TRP A 42 -8.55 11.86 5.03
N ASP A 43 -8.58 10.91 4.10
CA ASP A 43 -9.83 10.35 3.60
C ASP A 43 -10.36 9.28 4.56
N ALA A 44 -11.66 9.34 4.86
CA ALA A 44 -12.29 8.49 5.88
C ALA A 44 -12.38 7.02 5.41
N GLU A 45 -12.69 6.79 4.14
CA GLU A 45 -12.78 5.42 3.60
C GLU A 45 -11.39 4.77 3.54
N SER A 46 -10.38 5.53 3.11
CA SER A 46 -8.98 5.09 3.14
C SER A 46 -8.58 4.64 4.56
N GLN A 47 -8.85 5.46 5.57
CA GLN A 47 -8.55 5.14 6.97
C GLN A 47 -9.30 3.90 7.45
N PHE A 48 -10.57 3.76 7.08
CA PHE A 48 -11.40 2.60 7.45
C PHE A 48 -10.87 1.29 6.84
N VAL A 49 -10.52 1.29 5.56
CA VAL A 49 -10.09 0.08 4.82
C VAL A 49 -8.63 -0.29 5.08
N ARG A 50 -7.82 0.63 5.61
CA ARG A 50 -6.37 0.42 5.87
C ARG A 50 -6.06 -0.91 6.55
N GLY A 51 -6.79 -1.27 7.60
CA GLY A 51 -6.56 -2.50 8.36
C GLY A 51 -6.86 -3.76 7.54
N GLU A 52 -7.97 -3.77 6.81
CA GLU A 52 -8.36 -4.87 5.94
C GLU A 52 -7.37 -5.07 4.78
N PHE A 53 -6.85 -3.98 4.22
CA PHE A 53 -5.83 -4.04 3.19
C PHE A 53 -4.53 -4.68 3.71
N GLU A 54 -4.12 -4.31 4.93
CA GLU A 54 -2.95 -4.90 5.58
C GLU A 54 -3.16 -6.39 5.94
N LEU A 55 -4.37 -6.78 6.38
CA LEU A 55 -4.73 -8.18 6.61
C LEU A 55 -4.70 -9.00 5.31
N ALA A 56 -5.28 -8.48 4.23
CA ALA A 56 -5.25 -9.13 2.93
C ALA A 56 -3.80 -9.33 2.44
N ALA A 57 -2.94 -8.32 2.60
CA ALA A 57 -1.53 -8.44 2.26
C ALA A 57 -0.84 -9.55 3.07
N ASN A 58 -1.11 -9.68 4.38
CA ASN A 58 -0.55 -10.75 5.19
C ASN A 58 -1.01 -12.15 4.76
N VAL A 59 -2.28 -12.29 4.35
CA VAL A 59 -2.85 -13.58 3.87
C VAL A 59 -2.35 -13.97 2.49
N LEU A 60 -1.95 -12.99 1.67
CA LEU A 60 -1.46 -13.21 0.31
C LEU A 60 0.07 -13.27 0.22
N ASN A 61 0.80 -12.81 1.24
CA ASN A 61 2.26 -12.71 1.23
C ASN A 61 2.99 -14.06 1.01
N ASP A 62 2.35 -15.19 1.31
CA ASP A 62 2.87 -16.55 1.08
C ASP A 62 2.35 -17.20 -0.21
N ARG A 63 1.41 -16.55 -0.92
CA ARG A 63 0.66 -17.12 -2.04
C ARG A 63 0.97 -16.47 -3.39
N VAL A 64 1.63 -15.32 -3.38
CA VAL A 64 1.92 -14.50 -4.57
C VAL A 64 3.39 -14.13 -4.61
#